data_AF-A0A1B6GHJ8-F1
#
_entry.id   AF-A0A1B6GHJ8-F1
#
_cell.length_a   1.000
_cell.length_b   1.000
_cell.length_c   1.000
_cell.angle_alpha   90.00
_cell.angle_beta   90.00
_cell.angle_gamma   90.00
#
_symmetry.space_group_name_H-M   'P 1'
#
loop_
_entity.id
_entity.type
_entity.pdbx_description
1 polymer ?
#
loop_
_entity_poly.entity_id
_entity_poly.type
_entity_poly.pdbx_seq_one_letter_code
_entity_poly.pdbx_strand_id
1 'polypeptide(L)'
;VSENSKIEGTWELADYASRSAQPRKLTLKVAGKKTNSENMQFDAQLDLTYMTINKEDIVVHLLAKKLHQGDNFTIVGQGSVNGSMMKHPIKSKMTVEVTEQLLKGRMTEDGKYPAVHYDFELEVGNEIEVASNGKINQDQLNND
;
A
#
# COMPACT_ATOMS: atom_id res chain seq x y z
N VAL A 1 7.45 -3.94 28.08
CA VAL A 1 8.38 -3.53 27.01
C VAL A 1 7.86 -4.16 25.73
N SER A 2 7.14 -3.41 24.88
CA SER A 2 6.66 -3.94 23.60
C SER A 2 7.83 -3.97 22.63
N GLU A 3 8.31 -5.16 22.28
CA GLU A 3 9.35 -5.31 21.27
C GLU A 3 8.80 -4.88 19.92
N ASN A 4 9.30 -3.74 19.42
CA ASN A 4 9.13 -3.34 18.03
C ASN A 4 9.87 -4.37 17.16
N SER A 5 9.13 -5.30 16.57
CA SER A 5 9.68 -6.29 15.65
C SER A 5 9.95 -5.60 14.32
N LYS A 6 11.22 -5.50 13.92
CA LYS A 6 11.66 -4.92 12.65
C LYS A 6 12.18 -6.03 11.75
N ILE A 7 11.72 -6.07 10.51
CA ILE A 7 12.23 -6.95 9.46
C ILE A 7 12.70 -6.04 8.33
N GLU A 8 13.95 -6.22 7.90
CA GLU A 8 14.51 -5.57 6.72
C GLU A 8 15.24 -6.62 5.90
N GLY A 9 15.04 -6.58 4.59
CA GLY A 9 15.70 -7.48 3.65
C GLY A 9 15.95 -6.78 2.33
N THR A 10 17.11 -7.06 1.73
CA THR A 10 17.44 -6.64 0.37
C THR A 10 17.95 -7.87 -0.38
N TRP A 11 17.34 -8.15 -1.53
CA TRP A 11 17.76 -9.20 -2.44
C TRP A 11 18.08 -8.60 -3.79
N GLU A 12 19.20 -9.00 -4.36
CA GLU A 12 19.59 -8.63 -5.72
C GLU A 12 19.77 -9.90 -6.55
N LEU A 13 19.10 -9.94 -7.70
CA LEU A 13 19.29 -10.94 -8.72
C LEU A 13 19.89 -10.25 -9.94
N ALA A 14 21.01 -10.79 -10.42
CA ALA A 14 21.68 -10.33 -11.63
C ALA A 14 21.67 -11.47 -12.65
N ASP A 15 21.06 -11.24 -13.80
CA ASP A 15 21.08 -12.17 -14.93
C ASP A 15 22.01 -11.65 -16.02
N TYR A 16 22.81 -12.55 -16.60
CA TYR A 16 23.83 -12.25 -17.60
C TYR A 16 23.57 -13.06 -18.86
N ALA A 17 23.29 -12.38 -19.98
CA ALA A 17 23.10 -13.06 -21.27
C ALA A 17 24.38 -13.76 -21.78
N SER A 18 25.55 -13.33 -21.31
CA SER A 18 26.85 -13.95 -21.56
C SER A 18 27.88 -13.48 -20.51
N ARG A 19 29.05 -14.15 -20.42
CA ARG A 19 30.11 -13.84 -19.43
C ARG A 19 30.65 -12.39 -19.50
N SER A 20 30.44 -11.67 -20.60
CA SER A 20 30.91 -10.29 -20.79
C SER A 20 29.76 -9.27 -20.94
N ALA A 21 28.51 -9.71 -20.87
CA ALA A 21 27.35 -8.81 -20.96
C ALA A 21 27.16 -8.00 -19.68
N GLN A 22 26.61 -6.79 -19.79
CA GLN A 22 26.09 -6.09 -18.62
C GLN A 22 24.89 -6.86 -18.05
N PRO A 23 24.78 -6.99 -16.71
CA PRO A 23 23.68 -7.72 -16.11
C PRO A 23 22.37 -6.92 -16.17
N ARG A 24 21.27 -7.65 -16.35
CA ARG A 24 19.96 -7.16 -15.91
C ARG A 24 19.89 -7.32 -14.41
N LYS A 25 19.40 -6.30 -13.70
CA LYS A 25 19.34 -6.31 -12.24
C LYS A 25 17.89 -6.23 -11.78
N LEU A 26 17.54 -7.10 -10.84
CA LEU A 26 16.30 -7.04 -10.08
C LEU A 26 16.66 -6.86 -8.60
N THR A 27 16.25 -5.75 -8.00
CA THR A 27 16.46 -5.46 -6.58
C THR A 27 15.12 -5.43 -5.88
N LEU A 28 14.95 -6.24 -4.84
CA LEU A 28 13.79 -6.22 -3.95
C LEU A 28 14.25 -5.75 -2.57
N LYS A 29 13.65 -4.67 -2.06
CA LYS A 29 13.80 -4.20 -0.69
C LYS A 29 12.46 -4.34 0.02
N VAL A 30 12.48 -4.97 1.19
CA VAL A 30 11.32 -5.09 2.07
C VAL A 30 11.71 -4.56 3.42
N ALA A 31 10.91 -3.64 3.95
CA ALA A 31 11.02 -3.14 5.31
C ALA A 31 9.65 -3.24 5.98
N GLY A 32 9.60 -3.79 7.17
CA GLY A 32 8.39 -3.91 7.96
C GLY A 32 8.70 -3.68 9.42
N LYS A 33 7.90 -2.86 10.08
CA LYS A 33 7.93 -2.74 11.53
C LYS A 33 6.54 -2.97 12.11
N LYS A 34 6.49 -3.84 13.09
CA LYS A 34 5.34 -3.95 13.99
C LYS A 34 5.54 -2.92 15.09
N THR A 35 4.63 -1.96 15.18
CA THR A 35 4.74 -0.84 16.13
C THR A 35 3.98 -1.10 17.44
N ASN A 36 2.99 -2.00 17.40
CA ASN A 36 2.28 -2.46 18.61
C ASN A 36 1.62 -3.83 18.36
N SER A 37 1.90 -4.82 19.20
CA SER A 37 1.31 -6.16 19.13
C SER A 37 -0.10 -6.30 19.67
N GLU A 38 -0.47 -5.49 20.66
CA GLU A 38 -1.81 -5.49 21.25
C GLU A 38 -2.81 -4.88 20.27
N ASN A 39 -2.40 -3.80 19.59
CA ASN A 39 -3.27 -3.06 18.67
C ASN A 39 -3.05 -3.41 17.19
N MET A 40 -2.26 -4.46 16.90
CA MET A 40 -1.96 -4.92 15.54
C MET A 40 -1.58 -3.79 14.56
N GLN A 41 -0.81 -2.79 15.02
CA GLN A 41 -0.33 -1.71 14.18
C GLN A 41 0.91 -2.15 13.40
N PHE A 42 0.96 -1.79 12.12
CA PHE A 42 2.09 -2.09 11.25
C PHE A 42 2.36 -0.97 10.26
N ASP A 43 3.60 -0.94 9.80
CA ASP A 43 4.12 -0.04 8.79
C ASP A 43 5.09 -0.85 7.92
N ALA A 44 4.74 -1.04 6.64
CA ALA A 44 5.45 -1.89 5.71
C ALA A 44 5.70 -1.15 4.39
N GLN A 45 6.91 -1.32 3.86
CA GLN A 45 7.37 -0.77 2.59
C GLN A 45 8.00 -1.87 1.76
N LEU A 46 7.70 -1.86 0.46
CA LEU A 46 8.31 -2.72 -0.55
C LEU A 46 8.75 -1.86 -1.72
N ASP A 47 10.04 -1.96 -2.06
CA ASP A 47 10.59 -1.36 -3.27
C ASP A 47 11.11 -2.46 -4.19
N LEU A 48 10.66 -2.45 -5.44
CA LEU A 48 11.14 -3.33 -6.50
C LEU A 48 11.74 -2.48 -7.61
N THR A 49 13.00 -2.72 -7.95
CA THR A 49 13.69 -2.06 -9.06
C THR A 49 14.11 -3.10 -10.08
N TYR A 50 13.69 -2.92 -11.32
CA TYR A 50 14.21 -3.65 -12.46
C TYR A 50 15.04 -2.71 -13.33
N MET A 51 16.23 -3.13 -13.73
CA MET A 51 17.14 -2.37 -14.58
C MET A 51 17.62 -3.22 -15.77
N THR A 52 17.47 -2.69 -16.97
CA THR A 52 17.94 -3.30 -18.21
C THR A 52 19.44 -3.11 -18.42
N ILE A 53 19.98 -3.82 -19.40
CA ILE A 53 21.37 -3.65 -19.85
C ILE A 53 21.67 -2.25 -20.40
N ASN A 54 20.63 -1.52 -20.84
CA ASN A 54 20.75 -0.17 -21.37
C ASN A 54 20.64 0.89 -20.25
N LYS A 55 20.60 0.47 -18.98
CA LYS A 55 20.35 1.30 -17.80
C LYS A 55 18.97 1.97 -17.79
N GLU A 56 18.04 1.43 -18.56
CA GLU A 56 16.62 1.80 -18.42
C GLU A 56 16.02 1.03 -17.25
N ASP A 57 15.05 1.62 -16.57
CA ASP A 57 14.52 1.10 -15.32
C ASP A 57 13.00 1.23 -15.18
N ILE A 58 12.46 0.33 -14.35
CA ILE A 58 11.13 0.43 -13.74
C ILE A 58 11.32 0.29 -12.24
N VAL A 59 10.73 1.22 -11.48
CA VAL A 59 10.72 1.18 -10.02
C VAL A 59 9.27 1.13 -9.54
N VAL A 60 8.98 0.17 -8.69
CA VAL A 60 7.69 0.01 -8.01
C VAL A 60 7.92 0.26 -6.53
N HIS A 61 7.14 1.17 -5.95
CA HIS A 61 7.13 1.45 -4.52
C HIS A 61 5.74 1.17 -3.97
N LEU A 62 5.65 0.35 -2.92
CA LEU A 62 4.42 0.06 -2.20
C LEU A 62 4.62 0.37 -0.72
N LEU A 63 3.65 1.06 -0.12
CA LEU A 63 3.58 1.31 1.31
C LEU A 63 2.21 0.87 1.83
N ALA A 64 2.20 0.15 2.94
CA ALA A 64 0.99 -0.25 3.63
C ALA A 64 1.15 0.03 5.12
N LYS A 65 0.19 0.77 5.69
CA LYS A 65 0.21 1.17 7.09
C LYS A 65 -1.15 0.96 7.72
N LYS A 66 -1.18 0.41 8.93
CA LYS A 66 -2.39 0.30 9.75
C LYS A 66 -2.16 1.01 11.07
N LEU A 67 -3.02 1.99 11.36
CA LEU A 67 -2.98 2.81 12.56
C LEU A 67 -4.26 2.62 13.37
N HIS A 68 -4.14 2.62 14.70
CA HIS A 68 -5.28 2.63 15.61
C HIS A 68 -5.60 4.08 16.00
N GLN A 69 -6.85 4.50 15.87
CA GLN A 69 -7.33 5.85 16.19
C GLN A 69 -8.68 5.76 16.91
N GLY A 70 -8.68 5.90 18.24
CA GLY A 70 -9.88 5.69 19.04
C GLY A 70 -10.38 4.24 18.92
N ASP A 71 -11.65 4.06 18.56
CA ASP A 71 -12.28 2.74 18.34
C ASP A 71 -12.12 2.21 16.89
N ASN A 72 -11.47 3.00 16.03
CA ASN A 72 -11.30 2.73 14.62
C ASN A 72 -9.85 2.45 14.25
N PHE A 73 -9.68 1.89 13.06
CA PHE A 73 -8.41 1.74 12.39
C PHE A 73 -8.41 2.49 11.08
N THR A 74 -7.30 3.18 10.82
CA THR A 74 -7.01 3.76 9.50
C THR A 74 -6.00 2.86 8.81
N ILE A 75 -6.37 2.34 7.64
CA ILE A 75 -5.51 1.58 6.75
C ILE A 75 -5.14 2.49 5.58
N VAL A 76 -3.85 2.72 5.39
CA VAL A 76 -3.30 3.51 4.30
C VAL A 76 -2.50 2.59 3.39
N GLY A 77 -2.89 2.52 2.12
CA GLY A 77 -2.11 1.91 1.04
C GLY A 77 -1.63 2.99 0.09
N GLN A 78 -0.36 2.96 -0.30
CA GLN A 78 0.19 3.82 -1.35
C GLN A 78 0.98 2.97 -2.31
N GLY A 79 0.86 3.27 -3.60
CA GLY A 79 1.61 2.61 -4.65
C GLY A 79 2.15 3.64 -5.63
N SER A 80 3.35 3.42 -6.15
CA SER A 80 3.80 4.16 -7.33
C SER A 80 4.63 3.27 -8.24
N VAL A 81 4.54 3.57 -9.54
CA VAL A 81 5.37 2.95 -10.58
C VAL A 81 5.97 4.08 -11.40
N ASN A 82 7.29 4.12 -11.47
CA ASN A 82 8.03 5.12 -12.23
C ASN A 82 9.27 4.49 -12.90
N GLY A 83 10.11 5.31 -13.52
CA GLY A 83 11.34 4.88 -14.18
C GLY A 83 11.40 5.30 -15.64
N SER A 84 12.59 5.20 -16.22
CA SER A 84 12.87 5.62 -17.60
C SER A 84 12.16 4.77 -18.66
N MET A 85 11.73 3.55 -18.34
CA MET A 85 10.92 2.71 -19.22
C MET A 85 9.43 3.09 -19.25
N MET A 86 8.99 3.96 -18.34
CA MET A 86 7.60 4.37 -18.20
C MET A 86 7.36 5.69 -18.95
N LYS A 87 6.35 5.73 -19.81
CA LYS A 87 5.93 6.99 -20.46
C LYS A 87 5.19 7.91 -19.49
N HIS A 88 4.32 7.34 -18.66
CA HIS A 88 3.50 8.06 -17.69
C HIS A 88 3.67 7.38 -16.33
N PRO A 89 4.30 8.02 -15.33
CA PRO A 89 4.40 7.45 -13.99
C PRO A 89 3.01 7.31 -13.37
N ILE A 90 2.81 6.28 -12.56
CA ILE A 90 1.54 6.02 -11.88
C ILE A 90 1.75 6.23 -10.39
N LYS A 91 0.80 6.89 -9.72
CA LYS A 91 0.71 6.93 -8.27
C LYS A 91 -0.70 6.62 -7.84
N SER A 92 -0.86 5.86 -6.78
CA SER A 92 -2.14 5.62 -6.15
C SER A 92 -2.01 5.73 -4.65
N LYS A 93 -3.10 6.16 -4.02
CA LYS A 93 -3.24 6.23 -2.57
C LYS A 93 -4.65 5.84 -2.20
N MET A 94 -4.78 5.03 -1.17
CA MET A 94 -6.04 4.62 -0.59
C MET A 94 -5.95 4.77 0.91
N THR A 95 -6.91 5.46 1.49
CA THR A 95 -7.13 5.53 2.94
C THR A 95 -8.47 4.91 3.23
N VAL A 96 -8.53 4.00 4.19
CA VAL A 96 -9.78 3.35 4.61
C VAL A 96 -9.88 3.45 6.12
N GLU A 97 -10.99 3.95 6.61
CA GLU A 97 -11.35 3.93 8.03
C GLU A 97 -12.34 2.79 8.28
N VAL A 98 -11.98 1.91 9.20
CA VAL A 98 -12.77 0.73 9.57
C VAL A 98 -12.84 0.61 11.08
N THR A 99 -13.96 0.09 11.59
CA THR A 99 -14.09 -0.21 13.02
C THR A 99 -13.32 -1.48 13.39
N GLU A 100 -12.97 -1.63 14.66
CA GLU A 100 -12.41 -2.90 15.16
C GLU A 100 -13.38 -4.08 14.94
N GLN A 101 -14.68 -3.84 15.13
CA GLN A 101 -15.73 -4.85 14.93
C GLN A 101 -15.70 -5.39 13.50
N LEU A 102 -15.64 -4.50 12.50
CA LEU A 102 -15.61 -4.91 11.10
C LEU A 102 -14.36 -5.72 10.77
N LEU A 103 -13.20 -5.32 11.27
CA LEU A 103 -11.96 -6.08 11.08
C LEU A 103 -12.01 -7.49 11.69
N LYS A 104 -12.78 -7.65 12.77
CA LYS A 104 -13.03 -8.94 13.42
C LYS A 104 -14.21 -9.70 12.79
N GLY A 105 -14.82 -9.17 11.72
CA GLY A 105 -15.99 -9.77 11.05
C GLY A 105 -17.26 -9.74 11.91
N ARG A 106 -17.37 -8.82 12.86
CA ARG A 106 -18.51 -8.69 13.77
C ARG A 106 -19.52 -7.68 13.24
N MET A 107 -20.79 -8.03 13.38
CA MET A 107 -21.91 -7.14 13.12
C MET A 107 -22.18 -6.21 14.31
N THR A 108 -22.81 -5.08 14.04
CA THR A 108 -23.42 -4.20 15.03
C THR A 108 -24.63 -4.87 15.70
N GLU A 109 -25.12 -4.30 16.80
CA GLU A 109 -26.22 -4.87 17.59
C GLU A 109 -27.54 -5.03 16.80
N ASP A 110 -27.74 -4.22 15.76
CA ASP A 110 -28.86 -4.27 14.82
C ASP A 110 -28.64 -5.27 13.66
N GLY A 111 -27.58 -6.08 13.71
CA GLY A 111 -27.29 -7.13 12.73
C GLY A 111 -26.69 -6.62 11.41
N LYS A 112 -26.25 -5.37 11.34
CA LYS A 112 -25.60 -4.79 10.15
C LYS A 112 -24.09 -4.88 10.25
N TYR A 113 -23.39 -4.74 9.13
CA TYR A 113 -21.94 -4.53 9.18
C TYR A 113 -21.64 -3.05 9.48
N PRO A 114 -20.62 -2.75 10.31
CA PRO A 114 -20.21 -1.38 10.54
C PRO A 114 -19.85 -0.65 9.24
N ALA A 115 -20.07 0.66 9.22
CA ALA A 115 -19.74 1.48 8.07
C ALA A 115 -18.22 1.52 7.79
N VAL A 116 -17.88 1.63 6.52
CA VAL A 116 -16.50 1.85 6.04
C VAL A 116 -16.44 3.20 5.36
N HIS A 117 -15.46 4.02 5.70
CA HIS A 117 -15.14 5.20 4.90
C HIS A 117 -13.88 4.93 4.09
N TYR A 118 -13.86 5.38 2.83
CA TYR A 118 -12.67 5.29 2.01
C TYR A 118 -12.43 6.59 1.24
N ASP A 119 -11.16 6.87 1.01
CA ASP A 119 -10.65 7.88 0.09
C ASP A 119 -9.63 7.20 -0.83
N PHE A 120 -9.76 7.39 -2.13
CA PHE A 120 -8.92 6.82 -3.17
C PHE A 120 -8.48 7.92 -4.14
N GLU A 121 -7.20 7.94 -4.46
CA GLU A 121 -6.56 8.85 -5.40
C GLU A 121 -5.69 8.02 -6.38
N LEU A 122 -5.74 8.36 -7.66
CA LEU A 122 -4.92 7.78 -8.72
C LEU A 122 -4.46 8.90 -9.67
N GLU A 123 -3.16 9.00 -9.88
CA GLU A 123 -2.52 9.86 -10.86
C GLU A 123 -1.81 8.99 -11.91
N VAL A 124 -1.98 9.32 -13.19
CA VAL A 124 -1.18 8.76 -14.30
C VAL A 124 -0.58 9.92 -15.09
N GLY A 125 0.74 10.07 -15.00
CA GLY A 125 1.49 11.19 -15.56
C GLY A 125 0.99 12.52 -14.99
N ASN A 126 0.81 13.49 -15.88
CA ASN A 126 0.14 14.76 -15.59
C ASN A 126 -1.22 14.84 -16.29
N GLU A 127 -1.66 13.74 -16.93
CA GLU A 127 -2.84 13.75 -17.81
C GLU A 127 -4.11 13.27 -17.12
N ILE A 128 -3.99 12.31 -16.19
CA ILE A 128 -5.14 11.65 -15.58
C ILE A 128 -5.02 11.76 -14.07
N GLU A 129 -6.07 12.31 -13.46
CA GLU A 129 -6.28 12.32 -12.03
C GLU A 129 -7.69 11.79 -11.74
N VAL A 130 -7.77 10.80 -10.86
CA VAL A 130 -9.04 10.22 -10.39
C VAL A 130 -9.03 10.27 -8.88
N ALA A 131 -10.05 10.90 -8.30
CA ALA A 131 -10.31 10.86 -6.88
C ALA A 131 -11.71 10.29 -6.64
N SER A 132 -11.84 9.42 -5.65
CA SER A 132 -13.11 8.85 -5.22
C SER A 132 -13.11 8.71 -3.71
N ASN A 133 -14.21 9.12 -3.07
CA ASN A 133 -14.42 8.87 -1.65
C ASN A 133 -15.85 8.43 -1.42
N GLY A 134 -16.08 7.74 -0.30
CA GLY A 134 -17.42 7.30 0.00
C GLY A 134 -17.53 6.48 1.27
N LYS A 135 -18.78 6.07 1.51
CA LYS A 135 -19.16 5.29 2.68
C LYS A 135 -19.91 4.04 2.25
N ILE A 136 -19.54 2.89 2.80
CA ILE A 136 -20.19 1.59 2.55
C ILE A 136 -20.92 1.17 3.83
N ASN A 137 -22.09 0.53 3.70
CA ASN A 137 -22.94 0.07 4.81
C ASN A 137 -23.42 1.20 5.74
N GLN A 138 -23.46 2.43 5.24
CA GLN A 138 -24.20 3.48 5.93
C GLN A 138 -25.66 3.41 5.49
N ASP A 139 -26.58 3.45 6.45
CA ASP A 139 -27.99 3.68 6.13
C ASP A 139 -28.08 4.98 5.33
N GLN A 140 -28.58 4.90 4.10
CA GLN A 140 -29.04 6.09 3.40
C GLN A 140 -30.18 6.64 4.24
N LEU A 141 -29.96 7.78 4.89
CA LEU A 141 -31.06 8.62 5.32
C LEU A 141 -31.87 8.90 4.06
N ASN A 142 -33.03 8.25 3.93
CA ASN A 142 -34.07 8.69 3.02
C ASN A 142 -34.29 10.18 3.34
N ASN A 143 -33.92 11.05 2.41
CA ASN A 143 -34.42 12.41 2.46
C ASN A 143 -35.89 12.36 2.05
N ASP A 144 -36.73 12.87 2.94
CA ASP A 144 -38.17 13.14 2.75
C ASP A 144 -38.47 13.94 1.47
#